data_AF-A0A6I0SBC9-F1
#
_entry.id   AF-A0A6I0SBC9-F1
#
_cell.length_a   1.000
_cell.length_b   1.000
_cell.length_c   1.000
_cell.angle_alpha   90.00
_cell.angle_beta   90.00
_cell.angle_gamma   90.00
#
_symmetry.space_group_name_H-M   'P 1'
#
loop_
_entity.id
_entity.type
_entity.pdbx_description
1 polymer ?
#
loop_
_entity_poly.entity_id
_entity_poly.type
_entity_poly.pdbx_seq_one_letter_code
_entity_poly.pdbx_strand_id
1 'polypeptide(L)'
;MYMKYEIDYIPNIEWLRYKREFKKYYASLEPKRTIASALGLKLKYSGYFAMIPNAFDIEEHLAQYPVTNYMFVVDNTGHIRSVARNGSLSSSLLFDPDRLIYIIGLISSIPARNKDSITEDGYVSINSTLIRNTFKDYFSYLDYLIRTGVLCTDGQYIQGEKSKGYKFTERYENTPLVRYDYPAFQDKVEAIPQEVYSEEDKNFIANIMYEGCPYLSHWYLTQKLHIDQLTATSYAYGLMQDKLTQGRQSWDINKDKSHGDVIIRKHPLTQYHAALYNINSIAIGDYKVLIDTHVHRLHSSITNMQKDYRNFLTYDGQELVSIDIKNSQPYLACVLLNSMFWHISNDLSLSLYSLPEDIQKSITTVALPLELNKFFSKCSDGEFTPYKQTVADGRMYETIAQVCQTSLHKSINRNEAKTLMFHLLFSSNQGQHDDTTINQMKDIFSTELFPKVALLFKIIKRKYKGVPIKKQHNRLACLLQSIESEIILHRCCKRIWEEGNNQVPVFTIHDSIATTVEHVEWVKMIIEEELTRVIGLPPTLSIEHWNANNNSSSQHNSNIIEE
;
A
#
# COMPACT_ATOMS: atom_id res chain seq x y z
N MET A 1 -33.37 -0.38 26.44
CA MET A 1 -32.71 -0.64 27.73
C MET A 1 -31.22 -0.49 27.50
N TYR A 2 -30.66 0.71 27.74
CA TYR A 2 -29.25 1.01 27.49
C TYR A 2 -28.39 0.26 28.54
N MET A 3 -27.65 -0.77 28.13
CA MET A 3 -26.58 -1.31 28.97
C MET A 3 -25.49 -0.24 29.08
N LYS A 4 -25.39 0.39 30.26
CA LYS A 4 -24.18 1.07 30.68
C LYS A 4 -23.09 0.00 30.81
N TYR A 5 -22.21 -0.09 29.82
CA TYR A 5 -20.93 -0.78 30.00
C TYR A 5 -20.05 0.12 30.87
N GLU A 6 -20.19 0.03 32.19
CA GLU A 6 -19.15 0.47 33.11
C GLU A 6 -17.99 -0.51 32.94
N ILE A 7 -17.02 -0.16 32.10
CA ILE A 7 -15.71 -0.81 32.14
C ILE A 7 -15.14 -0.43 33.50
N ASP A 8 -15.20 -1.35 34.46
CA ASP A 8 -14.59 -1.19 35.77
C ASP A 8 -13.11 -0.85 35.58
N TYR A 9 -12.78 0.41 35.83
CA TYR A 9 -11.41 0.89 35.79
C TYR A 9 -10.62 0.16 36.88
N ILE A 10 -9.85 -0.87 36.49
CA ILE A 10 -8.86 -1.47 37.39
C ILE A 10 -7.67 -0.50 37.46
N PRO A 11 -7.46 0.17 38.60
CA PRO A 11 -6.41 1.17 38.70
C PRO A 11 -5.04 0.52 38.66
N ASN A 12 -4.14 1.05 37.82
CA ASN A 12 -2.73 0.72 37.96
C ASN A 12 -2.23 1.37 39.27
N ILE A 13 -2.02 0.56 40.30
CA ILE A 13 -1.67 1.00 41.65
C ILE A 13 -0.38 1.83 41.65
N GLU A 14 0.61 1.47 40.83
CA GLU A 14 1.87 2.22 40.72
C GLU A 14 1.65 3.61 40.11
N TRP A 15 0.89 3.70 39.03
CA TRP A 15 0.55 5.00 38.43
C TRP A 15 -0.25 5.88 39.40
N LEU A 16 -1.20 5.31 40.16
CA LEU A 16 -1.97 6.06 41.15
C LEU A 16 -1.06 6.69 42.21
N ARG A 17 -0.01 5.97 42.63
CA ARG A 17 1.02 6.50 43.55
C ARG A 17 1.73 7.70 42.94
N TYR A 18 2.30 7.55 41.74
CA TYR A 18 2.99 8.65 41.05
C TYR A 18 2.10 9.88 40.86
N LYS A 19 0.85 9.66 40.44
CA LYS A 19 -0.13 10.74 40.28
C LYS A 19 -0.41 11.48 41.59
N ARG A 20 -0.57 10.77 42.71
CA ARG A 20 -0.77 11.41 44.01
C ARG A 20 0.44 12.24 44.40
N GLU A 21 1.65 11.74 44.17
CA GLU A 21 2.90 12.45 44.42
C GLU A 21 2.98 13.73 43.57
N PHE A 22 2.71 13.66 42.27
CA PHE A 22 2.71 14.84 41.40
C PHE A 22 1.63 15.86 41.75
N LYS A 23 0.41 15.41 42.09
CA LYS A 23 -0.65 16.31 42.55
C LYS A 23 -0.22 17.08 43.81
N LYS A 24 0.40 16.39 44.79
CA LYS A 24 0.94 17.03 46.00
C LYS A 24 2.06 18.00 45.66
N TYR A 25 2.99 17.58 44.80
CA TYR A 25 4.11 18.41 44.36
C TYR A 25 3.63 19.70 43.68
N TYR A 26 2.79 19.62 42.66
CA TYR A 26 2.30 20.82 41.96
C TYR A 26 1.41 21.71 42.83
N ALA A 27 0.64 21.13 43.75
CA ALA A 27 -0.11 21.89 44.74
C ALA A 27 0.80 22.65 45.74
N SER A 28 2.04 22.22 45.93
CA SER A 28 3.03 22.90 46.77
C SER A 28 3.76 24.05 46.07
N LEU A 29 3.61 24.18 44.75
CA LEU A 29 4.27 25.24 43.97
C LEU A 29 3.32 26.42 43.79
N GLU A 30 3.90 27.63 43.77
CA GLU A 30 3.16 28.85 43.41
C GLU A 30 2.52 28.71 42.00
N PRO A 31 1.24 29.11 41.84
CA PRO A 31 0.60 29.15 40.53
C PRO A 31 1.33 30.08 39.56
N LYS A 32 1.63 29.61 38.35
CA LYS A 32 2.24 30.44 37.30
C LYS A 32 1.29 30.58 36.11
N ARG A 33 1.15 31.80 35.58
CA ARG A 33 0.50 32.02 34.29
C ARG A 33 1.56 31.99 33.20
N THR A 34 1.51 30.98 32.34
CA THR A 34 2.41 30.84 31.19
C THR A 34 1.57 30.57 29.96
N ILE A 35 1.93 31.14 28.81
CA ILE A 35 1.39 30.71 27.52
C ILE A 35 2.23 29.51 27.09
N ALA A 36 1.67 28.31 27.15
CA ALA A 36 2.40 27.14 26.71
C ALA A 36 2.29 26.96 25.19
N SER A 37 3.44 26.86 24.52
CA SER A 37 3.51 26.33 23.16
C SER A 37 3.65 24.81 23.26
N ALA A 38 2.55 24.07 23.13
CA ALA A 38 2.66 22.65 22.85
C ALA A 38 3.33 22.47 21.48
N LEU A 39 4.34 21.60 21.39
CA LEU A 39 4.76 21.08 20.08
C LEU A 39 3.58 20.23 19.57
N GLY A 40 2.67 20.87 18.84
CA GLY A 40 1.48 20.22 18.29
C GLY A 40 1.85 19.06 17.37
N LEU A 41 0.82 18.30 16.98
CA LEU A 41 0.95 17.32 15.90
C LEU A 41 1.60 17.98 14.67
N LYS A 42 2.53 17.30 13.99
CA LYS A 42 3.13 17.83 12.75
C LYS A 42 2.46 17.23 11.54
N LEU A 43 2.26 18.04 10.50
CA LEU A 43 1.57 17.66 9.26
C LEU A 43 2.16 16.40 8.62
N LYS A 44 3.50 16.30 8.56
CA LYS A 44 4.18 15.16 7.93
C LYS A 44 3.86 13.78 8.52
N TYR A 45 3.41 13.73 9.77
CA TYR A 45 2.98 12.46 10.38
C TYR A 45 1.48 12.22 10.23
N SER A 46 0.69 13.27 10.44
CA SER A 46 -0.77 13.20 10.60
C SER A 46 -1.54 13.33 9.30
N GLY A 47 -1.01 14.10 8.34
CA GLY A 47 -1.81 14.60 7.22
C GLY A 47 -2.84 15.62 7.68
N TYR A 48 -3.82 15.89 6.81
CA TYR A 48 -4.79 16.96 7.02
C TYR A 48 -6.03 16.54 7.83
N PHE A 49 -6.32 15.23 7.90
CA PHE A 49 -7.52 14.73 8.55
C PHE A 49 -7.33 13.35 9.19
N ALA A 50 -8.30 12.97 10.02
CA ALA A 50 -8.52 11.60 10.49
C ALA A 50 -9.94 11.14 10.17
N MET A 51 -10.14 9.83 10.03
CA MET A 51 -11.49 9.26 10.05
C MET A 51 -11.81 8.85 11.50
N ILE A 52 -12.89 9.39 12.05
CA ILE A 52 -13.35 9.09 13.41
C ILE A 52 -14.79 8.59 13.38
N PRO A 53 -15.24 7.78 14.36
CA PRO A 53 -16.63 7.38 14.46
C PRO A 53 -17.55 8.61 14.52
N ASN A 54 -18.66 8.62 13.77
CA ASN A 54 -19.59 9.76 13.77
C ASN A 54 -20.26 10.00 15.13
N ALA A 55 -20.35 8.96 15.96
CA ALA A 55 -20.85 9.01 17.32
C ALA A 55 -19.77 9.39 18.36
N PHE A 56 -18.54 9.69 17.92
CA PHE A 56 -17.46 10.13 18.78
C PHE A 56 -17.30 11.64 18.71
N ASP A 57 -17.76 12.33 19.75
CA ASP A 57 -17.46 13.74 19.99
C ASP A 57 -16.34 13.86 21.03
N ILE A 58 -15.25 14.55 20.67
CA ILE A 58 -14.08 14.65 21.54
C ILE A 58 -14.33 15.53 22.77
N GLU A 59 -15.13 16.59 22.66
CA GLU A 59 -15.41 17.49 23.78
C GLU A 59 -16.29 16.78 24.80
N GLU A 60 -17.36 16.13 24.34
CA GLU A 60 -18.24 15.32 25.20
C GLU A 60 -17.47 14.15 25.83
N HIS A 61 -16.61 13.47 25.07
CA HIS A 61 -15.81 12.35 25.58
C HIS A 61 -14.82 12.80 26.65
N LEU A 62 -14.15 13.94 26.46
CA LEU A 62 -13.23 14.51 27.45
C LEU A 62 -13.97 15.04 28.70
N ALA A 63 -15.20 15.53 28.56
CA ALA A 63 -16.04 15.92 29.69
C ALA A 63 -16.52 14.71 30.50
N GLN A 64 -16.93 13.64 29.82
CA GLN A 64 -17.38 12.39 30.44
C GLN A 64 -16.21 11.63 31.10
N TYR A 65 -15.06 11.60 30.44
CA TYR A 65 -13.87 10.90 30.89
C TYR A 65 -12.67 11.87 30.98
N PRO A 66 -12.60 12.72 32.02
CA PRO A 66 -11.51 13.66 32.17
C PRO A 66 -10.15 12.96 32.11
N VAL A 67 -9.26 13.40 31.22
CA VAL A 67 -7.92 12.79 31.02
C VAL A 67 -7.09 12.77 32.31
N THR A 68 -7.34 13.72 33.21
CA THR A 68 -6.71 13.78 34.53
C THR A 68 -7.15 12.67 35.48
N ASN A 69 -8.12 11.82 35.10
CA ASN A 69 -8.44 10.55 35.76
C ASN A 69 -7.52 9.41 35.30
N TYR A 70 -6.79 9.59 34.21
CA TYR A 70 -5.88 8.62 33.60
C TYR A 70 -4.45 9.14 33.64
N MET A 71 -3.57 8.73 32.72
CA MET A 71 -2.12 9.04 32.73
C MET A 71 -1.74 10.50 32.47
N PHE A 72 -2.51 11.44 33.01
CA PHE A 72 -2.32 12.88 32.92
C PHE A 72 -2.54 13.58 34.27
N VAL A 73 -1.86 14.70 34.49
CA VAL A 73 -1.98 15.55 35.69
C VAL A 73 -2.00 17.03 35.30
N VAL A 74 -2.69 17.85 36.11
CA VAL A 74 -2.63 19.31 35.99
C VAL A 74 -1.37 19.79 36.71
N ASP A 75 -0.57 20.62 36.04
CA ASP A 75 0.59 21.25 36.65
C ASP A 75 0.24 22.56 37.38
N ASN A 76 1.22 23.17 38.05
CA ASN A 76 1.04 24.47 38.73
C ASN A 76 0.84 25.66 37.77
N THR A 77 0.76 25.42 36.46
CA THR A 77 0.46 26.42 35.45
C THR A 77 -0.95 26.28 34.86
N GLY A 78 -1.70 25.27 35.31
CA GLY A 78 -3.04 24.95 34.81
C GLY A 78 -3.05 24.09 33.54
N HIS A 79 -1.88 23.69 33.03
CA HIS A 79 -1.81 22.83 31.86
C HIS A 79 -1.86 21.35 32.24
N ILE A 80 -2.45 20.54 31.36
CA ILE A 80 -2.50 19.09 31.51
C ILE A 80 -1.23 18.48 30.90
N ARG A 81 -0.55 17.63 31.65
CA ARG A 81 0.70 16.95 31.27
C ARG A 81 0.54 15.44 31.30
N SER A 82 1.21 14.75 30.39
CA SER A 82 1.30 13.29 30.41
C SER A 82 2.27 12.81 31.49
N VAL A 83 1.95 11.67 32.09
CA VAL A 83 2.81 10.94 33.03
C VAL A 83 3.32 9.69 32.32
N ALA A 84 4.64 9.49 32.28
CA ALA A 84 5.23 8.32 31.66
C ALA A 84 5.02 7.04 32.51
N ARG A 85 5.20 5.86 31.90
CA ARG A 85 5.04 4.56 32.58
C ARG A 85 5.95 4.38 33.80
N ASN A 86 7.17 4.90 33.73
CA ASN A 86 8.14 4.85 34.82
C ASN A 86 7.91 5.95 35.87
N GLY A 87 6.78 6.67 35.80
CA GLY A 87 6.45 7.76 36.71
C GLY A 87 7.23 9.05 36.44
N SER A 88 7.97 9.17 35.32
CA SER A 88 8.62 10.43 34.98
C SER A 88 7.66 11.43 34.30
N LEU A 89 7.99 12.70 34.39
CA LEU A 89 7.20 13.81 33.86
C LEU A 89 8.10 14.72 33.05
N SER A 90 7.69 15.04 31.82
CA SER A 90 8.42 15.95 30.95
C SER A 90 7.74 17.32 30.91
N SER A 91 8.52 18.38 31.06
CA SER A 91 8.05 19.76 30.92
C SER A 91 7.58 20.11 29.50
N SER A 92 7.88 19.29 28.49
CA SER A 92 7.47 19.52 27.09
C SER A 92 6.25 18.72 26.63
N LEU A 93 5.77 17.76 27.42
CA LEU A 93 4.70 16.82 27.00
C LEU A 93 3.34 17.25 27.53
N LEU A 94 2.81 18.30 26.90
CA LEU A 94 1.47 18.80 27.13
C LEU A 94 0.43 17.91 26.45
N PHE A 95 -0.74 17.81 27.07
CA PHE A 95 -1.90 17.15 26.48
C PHE A 95 -2.38 17.94 25.27
N ASP A 96 -2.65 17.22 24.19
CA ASP A 96 -3.14 17.75 22.92
C ASP A 96 -4.26 16.81 22.42
N PRO A 97 -5.52 17.28 22.32
CA PRO A 97 -6.65 16.45 21.88
C PRO A 97 -6.43 15.87 20.47
N ASP A 98 -5.73 16.56 19.59
CA ASP A 98 -5.49 16.09 18.21
C ASP A 98 -4.61 14.84 18.18
N ARG A 99 -3.80 14.60 19.23
CA ARG A 99 -3.03 13.35 19.36
C ARG A 99 -3.93 12.15 19.67
N LEU A 100 -5.08 12.33 20.32
CA LEU A 100 -6.09 11.27 20.46
C LEU A 100 -6.71 10.96 19.10
N ILE A 101 -7.14 12.01 18.39
CA ILE A 101 -7.73 11.90 17.06
C ILE A 101 -6.77 11.23 16.08
N TYR A 102 -5.48 11.59 16.12
CA TYR A 102 -4.44 10.94 15.33
C TYR A 102 -4.40 9.44 15.53
N ILE A 103 -4.36 8.97 16.78
CA ILE A 103 -4.32 7.53 17.08
C ILE A 103 -5.60 6.84 16.60
N ILE A 104 -6.76 7.48 16.76
CA ILE A 104 -8.02 6.96 16.23
C ILE A 104 -7.96 6.83 14.70
N GLY A 105 -7.46 7.86 14.00
CA GLY A 105 -7.30 7.88 12.55
C GLY A 105 -6.30 6.86 12.00
N LEU A 106 -5.43 6.28 12.84
CA LEU A 106 -4.55 5.17 12.43
C LEU A 106 -5.33 3.90 12.06
N ILE A 107 -6.55 3.72 12.59
CA ILE A 107 -7.42 2.57 12.29
C ILE A 107 -7.83 2.56 10.81
N SER A 108 -8.02 3.73 10.18
CA SER A 108 -8.34 3.82 8.75
C SER A 108 -7.10 4.04 7.88
N SER A 109 -6.16 4.89 8.33
CA SER A 109 -5.04 5.34 7.48
C SER A 109 -3.97 4.28 7.22
N ILE A 110 -3.69 3.40 8.19
CA ILE A 110 -2.74 2.30 8.01
C ILE A 110 -3.22 1.31 6.95
N PRO A 111 -4.43 0.71 7.05
CA PRO A 111 -4.91 -0.20 6.03
C PRO A 111 -5.20 0.50 4.69
N ALA A 112 -5.45 1.81 4.68
CA ALA A 112 -5.56 2.59 3.45
C ALA A 112 -4.24 2.68 2.69
N ARG A 113 -3.10 2.78 3.38
CA ARG A 113 -1.75 2.77 2.77
C ARG A 113 -1.25 1.37 2.44
N ASN A 114 -1.70 0.36 3.20
CA ASN A 114 -1.31 -1.03 3.00
C ASN A 114 -2.53 -1.95 3.10
N LYS A 115 -3.24 -2.14 1.99
CA LYS A 115 -4.44 -3.00 1.92
C LYS A 115 -4.18 -4.46 2.28
N ASP A 116 -2.93 -4.91 2.24
CA ASP A 116 -2.53 -6.29 2.57
C ASP A 116 -2.17 -6.43 4.07
N SER A 117 -2.14 -5.32 4.82
CA SER A 117 -2.10 -5.36 6.28
C SER A 117 -3.43 -5.79 6.90
N ILE A 118 -4.55 -5.71 6.15
CA ILE A 118 -5.89 -6.05 6.65
C ILE A 118 -5.93 -7.53 7.01
N THR A 119 -6.29 -7.80 8.27
CA THR A 119 -6.42 -9.13 8.86
C THR A 119 -7.88 -9.57 8.84
N GLU A 120 -8.08 -10.85 9.17
CA GLU A 120 -9.40 -11.46 9.24
C GLU A 120 -10.20 -11.05 10.49
N ASP A 121 -9.50 -10.81 11.60
CA ASP A 121 -10.08 -10.42 12.89
C ASP A 121 -10.35 -8.90 13.01
N GLY A 122 -9.99 -8.15 11.97
CA GLY A 122 -10.19 -6.70 11.86
C GLY A 122 -9.20 -5.83 12.64
N TYR A 123 -8.23 -6.43 13.35
CA TYR A 123 -7.24 -5.67 14.11
C TYR A 123 -6.20 -4.99 13.19
N VAL A 124 -6.00 -3.70 13.41
CA VAL A 124 -4.96 -2.91 12.73
C VAL A 124 -3.69 -2.91 13.56
N SER A 125 -2.60 -3.42 13.00
CA SER A 125 -1.30 -3.44 13.67
C SER A 125 -0.68 -2.05 13.68
N ILE A 126 -0.51 -1.47 14.87
CA ILE A 126 0.05 -0.11 15.02
C ILE A 126 1.47 -0.19 15.59
N ASN A 127 2.45 0.28 14.82
CA ASN A 127 3.85 0.27 15.22
C ASN A 127 4.15 1.38 16.25
N SER A 128 4.39 0.97 17.49
CA SER A 128 4.67 1.89 18.61
C SER A 128 5.92 2.77 18.43
N THR A 129 6.91 2.32 17.63
CA THR A 129 8.10 3.11 17.31
C THR A 129 7.75 4.26 16.37
N LEU A 130 6.87 4.03 15.39
CA LEU A 130 6.43 5.07 14.46
C LEU A 130 5.62 6.15 15.20
N ILE A 131 4.67 5.77 16.08
CA ILE A 131 3.93 6.77 16.87
C ILE A 131 4.86 7.56 17.78
N ARG A 132 5.85 6.89 18.40
CA ARG A 132 6.86 7.53 19.25
C ARG A 132 7.73 8.53 18.48
N ASN A 133 7.87 8.38 17.16
CA ASN A 133 8.55 9.36 16.32
C ASN A 133 7.66 10.59 16.08
N THR A 134 6.34 10.45 16.11
CA THR A 134 5.37 11.56 16.07
C THR A 134 5.30 12.33 17.39
N PHE A 135 5.02 11.64 18.51
CA PHE A 135 5.01 12.22 19.85
C PHE A 135 5.41 11.18 20.91
N LYS A 136 6.23 11.60 21.88
CA LYS A 136 6.90 10.69 22.82
C LYS A 136 5.97 10.08 23.87
N ASP A 137 4.90 10.78 24.24
CA ASP A 137 3.93 10.40 25.27
C ASP A 137 2.76 9.55 24.75
N TYR A 138 2.87 8.98 23.55
CA TYR A 138 1.81 8.21 22.89
C TYR A 138 1.17 7.11 23.73
N PHE A 139 1.94 6.50 24.65
CA PHE A 139 1.42 5.46 25.51
C PHE A 139 0.26 5.95 26.37
N SER A 140 0.34 7.16 26.92
CA SER A 140 -0.72 7.73 27.77
C SER A 140 -2.03 7.95 27.00
N TYR A 141 -1.93 8.26 25.70
CA TYR A 141 -3.08 8.40 24.80
C TYR A 141 -3.69 7.05 24.43
N LEU A 142 -2.86 6.05 24.08
CA LEU A 142 -3.35 4.70 23.83
C LEU A 142 -4.04 4.09 25.05
N ASP A 143 -3.43 4.21 26.24
CA ASP A 143 -4.00 3.72 27.49
C ASP A 143 -5.34 4.41 27.78
N TYR A 144 -5.44 5.73 27.56
CA TYR A 144 -6.69 6.48 27.70
C TYR A 144 -7.78 5.97 26.74
N LEU A 145 -7.49 5.83 25.45
CA LEU A 145 -8.46 5.36 24.45
C LEU A 145 -8.96 3.93 24.73
N ILE A 146 -8.08 3.06 25.26
CA ILE A 146 -8.47 1.70 25.64
C ILE A 146 -9.37 1.72 26.87
N ARG A 147 -8.97 2.45 27.92
CA ARG A 147 -9.70 2.47 29.19
C ARG A 147 -11.02 3.20 29.14
N THR A 148 -11.19 4.12 28.21
CA THR A 148 -12.46 4.83 27.96
C THR A 148 -13.34 4.09 26.95
N GLY A 149 -12.94 2.91 26.49
CA GLY A 149 -13.72 2.07 25.60
C GLY A 149 -13.84 2.61 24.19
N VAL A 150 -12.90 3.43 23.71
CA VAL A 150 -12.84 3.86 22.30
C VAL A 150 -12.19 2.78 21.44
N LEU A 151 -11.06 2.24 21.90
CA LEU A 151 -10.31 1.19 21.21
C LEU A 151 -10.20 -0.06 22.10
N CYS A 152 -10.05 -1.23 21.47
CA CYS A 152 -9.57 -2.44 22.13
C CYS A 152 -8.27 -2.91 21.47
N THR A 153 -7.55 -3.84 22.11
CA THR A 153 -6.29 -4.38 21.60
C THR A 153 -6.25 -5.89 21.72
N ASP A 154 -5.61 -6.56 20.76
CA ASP A 154 -5.35 -8.00 20.83
C ASP A 154 -4.29 -8.37 21.88
N GLY A 155 -3.53 -7.38 22.37
CA GLY A 155 -2.47 -7.55 23.37
C GLY A 155 -1.23 -8.28 22.85
N GLN A 156 -1.20 -8.70 21.58
CA GLN A 156 -0.18 -9.60 21.04
C GLN A 156 0.96 -8.81 20.40
N TYR A 157 2.17 -8.96 20.94
CA TYR A 157 3.40 -8.40 20.38
C TYR A 157 4.43 -9.51 20.18
N ILE A 158 5.01 -9.57 18.98
CA ILE A 158 6.08 -10.50 18.63
C ILE A 158 7.23 -9.67 18.07
N GLN A 159 8.37 -9.69 18.76
CA GLN A 159 9.51 -8.86 18.41
C GLN A 159 9.99 -9.12 16.99
N GLY A 160 9.98 -8.08 16.15
CA GLY A 160 10.41 -8.17 14.75
C GLY A 160 9.37 -8.76 13.80
N GLU A 161 8.21 -9.21 14.29
CA GLU A 161 7.20 -9.91 13.48
C GLU A 161 5.81 -9.25 13.56
N LYS A 162 5.32 -8.92 14.77
CA LYS A 162 3.96 -8.41 14.97
C LYS A 162 3.95 -7.24 15.95
N SER A 163 3.39 -6.12 15.50
CA SER A 163 2.97 -5.02 16.38
C SER A 163 1.60 -5.32 16.99
N LYS A 164 1.29 -4.71 18.14
CA LYS A 164 -0.04 -4.86 18.76
C LYS A 164 -1.15 -4.40 17.82
N GLY A 165 -2.21 -5.19 17.77
CA GLY A 165 -3.42 -4.89 17.02
C GLY A 165 -4.36 -3.99 17.82
N TYR A 166 -5.04 -3.08 17.12
CA TYR A 166 -6.08 -2.20 17.67
C TYR A 166 -7.28 -2.13 16.73
N LYS A 167 -8.48 -1.98 17.30
CA LYS A 167 -9.72 -1.67 16.56
C LYS A 167 -10.70 -0.93 17.47
N PHE A 168 -11.77 -0.40 16.88
CA PHE A 168 -12.88 0.17 17.63
C PHE A 168 -13.55 -0.88 18.52
N THR A 169 -14.07 -0.45 19.66
CA THR A 169 -14.94 -1.30 20.50
C THR A 169 -16.34 -1.41 19.89
N GLU A 170 -17.16 -2.32 20.43
CA GLU A 170 -18.58 -2.50 20.04
C GLU A 170 -19.37 -1.18 20.02
N ARG A 171 -19.03 -0.23 20.92
CA ARG A 171 -19.65 1.10 20.99
C ARG A 171 -19.49 1.89 19.69
N TYR A 172 -18.39 1.70 18.97
CA TYR A 172 -18.02 2.53 17.81
C TYR A 172 -17.81 1.74 16.52
N GLU A 173 -17.56 0.43 16.58
CA GLU A 173 -17.17 -0.37 15.42
C GLU A 173 -18.23 -0.40 14.32
N ASN A 174 -19.52 -0.37 14.67
CA ASN A 174 -20.62 -0.43 13.71
C ASN A 174 -21.16 0.95 13.29
N THR A 175 -20.49 2.02 13.72
CA THR A 175 -20.90 3.39 13.35
C THR A 175 -20.13 3.88 12.12
N PRO A 176 -20.76 4.64 11.20
CA PRO A 176 -20.05 5.25 10.08
C PRO A 176 -18.90 6.14 10.56
N LEU A 177 -17.80 6.16 9.81
CA LEU A 177 -16.73 7.13 10.07
C LEU A 177 -16.98 8.43 9.32
N VAL A 178 -16.64 9.55 9.97
CA VAL A 178 -16.66 10.91 9.42
C VAL A 178 -15.26 11.50 9.42
N ARG A 179 -15.03 12.46 8.53
CA ARG A 179 -13.78 13.20 8.43
C ARG A 179 -13.69 14.22 9.57
N TYR A 180 -12.62 14.14 10.35
CA TYR A 180 -12.18 15.19 11.27
C TYR A 180 -11.00 15.92 10.64
N ASP A 181 -11.20 17.19 10.29
CA ASP A 181 -10.14 18.05 9.75
C ASP A 181 -9.36 18.67 10.91
N TYR A 182 -8.04 18.45 10.96
CA TYR A 182 -7.23 18.96 12.08
C TYR A 182 -7.23 20.50 12.08
N PRO A 183 -7.58 21.16 13.21
CA PRO A 183 -7.59 22.61 13.30
C PRO A 183 -6.26 23.27 12.91
N ALA A 184 -5.13 22.60 13.19
CA ALA A 184 -3.80 23.10 12.86
C ALA A 184 -3.47 23.12 11.36
N PHE A 185 -4.25 22.44 10.51
CA PHE A 185 -3.95 22.24 9.08
C PHE A 185 -5.12 22.61 8.16
N GLN A 186 -5.91 23.61 8.55
CA GLN A 186 -7.05 24.09 7.76
C GLN A 186 -6.68 24.98 6.56
N ASP A 187 -5.40 25.30 6.41
CA ASP A 187 -4.87 26.01 5.25
C ASP A 187 -4.96 25.17 3.96
N LYS A 188 -4.41 25.68 2.87
CA LYS A 188 -4.36 24.99 1.58
C LYS A 188 -3.70 23.61 1.69
N VAL A 189 -4.43 22.57 1.30
CA VAL A 189 -3.92 21.21 1.17
C VAL A 189 -2.86 21.14 0.08
N GLU A 190 -1.65 20.73 0.44
CA GLU A 190 -0.59 20.39 -0.52
C GLU A 190 -0.93 19.08 -1.24
N ALA A 191 -0.98 19.12 -2.57
CA ALA A 191 -1.31 17.96 -3.39
C ALA A 191 -0.27 16.83 -3.31
N ILE A 192 0.99 17.22 -3.13
CA ILE A 192 2.14 16.33 -3.03
C ILE A 192 2.89 16.72 -1.76
N PRO A 193 3.13 15.77 -0.82
CA PRO A 193 3.86 16.08 0.40
C PRO A 193 5.33 16.38 0.08
N GLN A 194 5.91 17.40 0.71
CA GLN A 194 7.32 17.76 0.53
C GLN A 194 8.28 16.70 1.08
N GLU A 195 7.89 16.00 2.15
CA GLU A 195 8.68 14.91 2.76
C GLU A 195 7.87 13.61 2.80
N VAL A 196 8.55 12.48 2.63
CA VAL A 196 7.98 11.13 2.72
C VAL A 196 8.82 10.26 3.65
N TYR A 197 8.20 9.28 4.31
CA TYR A 197 8.92 8.39 5.23
C TYR A 197 9.63 7.27 4.45
N SER A 198 10.94 7.16 4.63
CA SER A 198 11.77 6.07 4.12
C SER A 198 11.92 4.98 5.18
N GLU A 199 11.48 3.76 4.86
CA GLU A 199 11.67 2.59 5.74
C GLU A 199 13.16 2.19 5.84
N GLU A 200 13.94 2.46 4.80
CA GLU A 200 15.38 2.20 4.76
C GLU A 200 16.15 3.13 5.70
N ASP A 201 15.89 4.44 5.61
CA ASP A 201 16.54 5.47 6.44
C ASP A 201 15.90 5.60 7.82
N LYS A 202 14.71 5.02 8.01
CA LYS A 202 13.84 5.17 9.20
C LYS A 202 13.58 6.63 9.54
N ASN A 203 13.48 7.48 8.53
CA ASN A 203 13.33 8.92 8.67
C ASN A 203 12.53 9.51 7.49
N PHE A 204 12.10 10.76 7.64
CA PHE A 204 11.53 11.53 6.54
C PHE A 204 12.64 12.04 5.63
N ILE A 205 12.45 11.87 4.32
CA ILE A 205 13.33 12.33 3.25
C ILE A 205 12.54 13.24 2.30
N ALA A 206 13.23 14.04 1.49
CA ALA A 206 12.58 14.87 0.48
C ALA A 206 11.85 14.01 -0.56
N ASN A 207 10.64 14.42 -0.94
CA ASN A 207 9.85 13.73 -1.94
C ASN A 207 10.27 14.15 -3.35
N ILE A 208 10.86 13.22 -4.11
CA ILE A 208 11.34 13.48 -5.48
C ILE A 208 10.21 13.89 -6.43
N MET A 209 8.95 13.60 -6.11
CA MET A 209 7.79 14.02 -6.89
C MET A 209 7.57 15.53 -6.86
N TYR A 210 8.06 16.25 -5.85
CA TYR A 210 7.80 17.68 -5.70
C TYR A 210 8.53 18.51 -6.78
N GLU A 211 9.77 18.16 -7.13
CA GLU A 211 10.60 18.92 -8.09
C GLU A 211 11.22 18.07 -9.22
N GLY A 212 11.39 16.76 -9.04
CA GLY A 212 12.20 15.93 -9.93
C GLY A 212 11.47 15.38 -11.17
N CYS A 213 10.14 15.27 -11.12
CA CYS A 213 9.35 14.56 -12.15
C CYS A 213 8.12 15.36 -12.60
N PRO A 214 8.26 16.50 -13.31
CA PRO A 214 7.14 17.34 -13.72
C PRO A 214 6.09 16.59 -14.56
N TYR A 215 6.53 15.66 -15.40
CA TYR A 215 5.67 14.82 -16.24
C TYR A 215 4.75 13.87 -15.45
N LEU A 216 5.00 13.66 -14.16
CA LEU A 216 4.12 12.93 -13.25
C LEU A 216 3.42 13.87 -12.27
N SER A 217 4.17 14.82 -11.69
CA SER A 217 3.68 15.65 -10.59
C SER A 217 2.67 16.71 -11.04
N HIS A 218 2.79 17.22 -12.27
CA HIS A 218 1.91 18.25 -12.81
C HIS A 218 0.42 17.90 -12.64
N TRP A 219 0.04 16.66 -13.00
CA TRP A 219 -1.35 16.23 -13.00
C TRP A 219 -1.98 16.27 -11.61
N TYR A 220 -1.22 15.94 -10.57
CA TYR A 220 -1.65 16.08 -9.18
C TYR A 220 -1.65 17.54 -8.72
N LEU A 221 -0.63 18.32 -9.09
CA LEU A 221 -0.51 19.73 -8.71
C LEU A 221 -1.64 20.61 -9.28
N THR A 222 -2.25 20.22 -10.41
CA THR A 222 -3.45 20.91 -10.94
C THR A 222 -4.68 20.77 -10.03
N GLN A 223 -4.70 19.78 -9.13
CA GLN A 223 -5.85 19.42 -8.28
C GLN A 223 -7.17 19.22 -9.06
N LYS A 224 -7.08 18.85 -10.34
CA LYS A 224 -8.25 18.58 -11.19
C LYS A 224 -8.74 17.12 -11.13
N LEU A 225 -7.99 16.25 -10.46
CA LEU A 225 -8.41 14.88 -10.19
C LEU A 225 -9.40 14.88 -9.03
N HIS A 226 -10.65 14.51 -9.32
CA HIS A 226 -11.74 14.49 -8.36
C HIS A 226 -12.33 13.10 -8.21
N ILE A 227 -12.99 12.87 -7.08
CA ILE A 227 -13.82 11.69 -6.84
C ILE A 227 -15.24 12.14 -6.50
N ASP A 228 -16.25 11.45 -7.04
CA ASP A 228 -17.63 11.57 -6.55
C ASP A 228 -17.69 10.97 -5.13
N GLN A 229 -17.38 11.80 -4.14
CA GLN A 229 -17.23 11.39 -2.75
C GLN A 229 -18.51 10.79 -2.19
N LEU A 230 -19.68 11.36 -2.52
CA LEU A 230 -20.96 10.92 -1.98
C LEU A 230 -21.26 9.50 -2.49
N THR A 231 -21.26 9.31 -3.81
CA THR A 231 -21.56 8.03 -4.44
C THR A 231 -20.53 6.97 -4.05
N ALA A 232 -19.24 7.30 -4.04
CA ALA A 232 -18.18 6.38 -3.65
C ALA A 232 -18.31 5.92 -2.18
N THR A 233 -18.68 6.84 -1.28
CA THR A 233 -18.89 6.53 0.15
C THR A 233 -20.11 5.62 0.35
N SER A 234 -21.22 5.92 -0.34
CA SER A 234 -22.41 5.07 -0.31
C SER A 234 -22.15 3.67 -0.89
N TYR A 235 -21.39 3.58 -2.00
CA TYR A 235 -20.96 2.30 -2.57
C TYR A 235 -20.08 1.51 -1.58
N ALA A 236 -19.10 2.16 -0.94
CA ALA A 236 -18.24 1.52 0.05
C ALA A 236 -19.04 0.92 1.22
N TYR A 237 -20.05 1.65 1.70
CA TYR A 237 -20.94 1.19 2.76
C TYR A 237 -21.77 -0.02 2.32
N GLY A 238 -22.40 0.05 1.13
CA GLY A 238 -23.17 -1.06 0.55
C GLY A 238 -22.33 -2.33 0.38
N LEU A 239 -21.15 -2.21 -0.23
CA LEU A 239 -20.23 -3.34 -0.43
C LEU A 239 -19.82 -4.01 0.89
N MET A 240 -19.62 -3.22 1.94
CA MET A 240 -19.31 -3.73 3.28
C MET A 240 -20.49 -4.48 3.89
N GLN A 241 -21.70 -3.94 3.80
CA GLN A 241 -22.92 -4.60 4.27
C GLN A 241 -23.19 -5.91 3.52
N ASP A 242 -23.01 -5.92 2.20
CA ASP A 242 -23.20 -7.11 1.36
C ASP A 242 -22.23 -8.22 1.75
N LYS A 243 -20.94 -7.90 1.92
CA LYS A 243 -19.91 -8.86 2.37
C LYS A 243 -20.20 -9.41 3.77
N LEU A 244 -20.70 -8.59 4.69
CA LEU A 244 -21.08 -9.06 6.02
C LEU A 244 -22.31 -9.97 5.97
N THR A 245 -23.31 -9.62 5.15
CA THR A 245 -24.57 -10.37 5.01
C THR A 245 -24.38 -11.72 4.32
N GLN A 246 -23.59 -11.76 3.25
CA GLN A 246 -23.26 -13.00 2.53
C GLN A 246 -22.28 -13.90 3.32
N GLY A 247 -21.73 -13.38 4.42
CA GLY A 247 -20.84 -14.11 5.31
C GLY A 247 -19.42 -14.28 4.78
N ARG A 248 -18.61 -14.98 5.57
CA ARG A 248 -17.14 -15.07 5.43
C ARG A 248 -16.67 -15.49 4.03
N GLN A 249 -17.42 -16.30 3.29
CA GLN A 249 -16.98 -16.77 1.97
C GLN A 249 -16.88 -15.64 0.93
N SER A 250 -17.69 -14.59 1.08
CA SER A 250 -17.71 -13.42 0.17
C SER A 250 -16.57 -12.42 0.43
N TRP A 251 -15.81 -12.57 1.52
CA TRP A 251 -14.78 -11.60 1.88
C TRP A 251 -13.55 -11.74 0.99
N ASP A 252 -12.92 -10.62 0.66
CA ASP A 252 -11.72 -10.62 -0.18
C ASP A 252 -10.59 -11.42 0.46
N ILE A 253 -9.84 -12.14 -0.37
CA ILE A 253 -8.69 -12.92 0.06
C ILE A 253 -7.44 -12.05 0.11
N ASN A 254 -6.68 -12.17 1.20
CA ASN A 254 -5.33 -11.64 1.29
C ASN A 254 -4.36 -12.64 0.66
N LYS A 255 -4.12 -12.49 -0.64
CA LYS A 255 -3.35 -13.44 -1.46
C LYS A 255 -1.95 -13.68 -0.90
N ASP A 256 -1.25 -12.63 -0.46
CA ASP A 256 0.12 -12.71 0.05
C ASP A 256 0.23 -13.45 1.39
N LYS A 257 -0.87 -13.59 2.12
CA LYS A 257 -0.92 -14.30 3.41
C LYS A 257 -1.58 -15.67 3.31
N SER A 258 -2.27 -15.97 2.20
CA SER A 258 -2.94 -17.24 1.98
C SER A 258 -2.00 -18.25 1.33
N HIS A 259 -1.85 -19.43 1.93
CA HIS A 259 -0.90 -20.44 1.48
C HIS A 259 -1.48 -21.85 1.69
N GLY A 260 -1.44 -22.68 0.64
CA GLY A 260 -2.03 -24.02 0.67
C GLY A 260 -3.51 -23.96 1.03
N ASP A 261 -3.91 -24.73 2.05
CA ASP A 261 -5.29 -24.78 2.55
C ASP A 261 -5.65 -23.60 3.48
N VAL A 262 -4.68 -22.77 3.86
CA VAL A 262 -4.91 -21.62 4.75
C VAL A 262 -5.27 -20.40 3.91
N ILE A 263 -6.55 -19.99 3.98
CA ILE A 263 -7.02 -18.78 3.32
C ILE A 263 -7.30 -17.67 4.33
N ILE A 264 -6.50 -16.61 4.27
CA ILE A 264 -6.65 -15.42 5.11
C ILE A 264 -7.54 -14.42 4.40
N ARG A 265 -8.66 -14.06 5.02
CA ARG A 265 -9.61 -13.09 4.47
C ARG A 265 -9.42 -11.70 5.07
N LYS A 266 -9.84 -10.69 4.33
CA LYS A 266 -9.79 -9.28 4.74
C LYS A 266 -11.11 -8.91 5.40
N HIS A 267 -11.07 -8.47 6.64
CA HIS A 267 -12.25 -8.07 7.39
C HIS A 267 -12.99 -6.89 6.68
N PRO A 268 -14.28 -7.03 6.30
CA PRO A 268 -14.98 -6.04 5.48
C PRO A 268 -15.04 -4.63 6.08
N LEU A 269 -15.24 -4.52 7.39
CA LEU A 269 -15.30 -3.24 8.07
C LEU A 269 -13.96 -2.49 8.01
N THR A 270 -12.84 -3.21 8.14
CA THR A 270 -11.50 -2.61 8.05
C THR A 270 -11.19 -2.19 6.61
N GLN A 271 -11.66 -2.96 5.61
CA GLN A 271 -11.59 -2.56 4.20
C GLN A 271 -12.41 -1.30 3.92
N TYR A 272 -13.61 -1.20 4.49
CA TYR A 272 -14.46 -0.02 4.39
C TYR A 272 -13.77 1.21 4.98
N HIS A 273 -13.21 1.12 6.19
CA HIS A 273 -12.46 2.23 6.80
C HIS A 273 -11.28 2.69 5.94
N ALA A 274 -10.54 1.73 5.34
CA ALA A 274 -9.46 2.03 4.42
C ALA A 274 -9.95 2.75 3.14
N ALA A 275 -11.09 2.32 2.59
CA ALA A 275 -11.70 2.95 1.43
C ALA A 275 -12.12 4.38 1.73
N LEU A 276 -12.81 4.62 2.86
CA LEU A 276 -13.21 5.96 3.28
C LEU A 276 -12.03 6.93 3.39
N TYR A 277 -10.90 6.47 3.96
CA TYR A 277 -9.71 7.30 4.05
C TYR A 277 -9.18 7.69 2.66
N ASN A 278 -9.02 6.73 1.73
CA ASN A 278 -8.55 7.04 0.38
C ASN A 278 -9.52 7.94 -0.40
N ILE A 279 -10.84 7.74 -0.26
CA ILE A 279 -11.88 8.59 -0.86
C ILE A 279 -11.74 10.03 -0.35
N ASN A 280 -11.68 10.22 0.98
CA ASN A 280 -11.55 11.55 1.57
C ASN A 280 -10.22 12.22 1.22
N SER A 281 -9.14 11.45 1.10
CA SER A 281 -7.82 11.94 0.68
C SER A 281 -7.88 12.56 -0.73
N ILE A 282 -8.52 11.89 -1.68
CA ILE A 282 -8.71 12.42 -3.04
C ILE A 282 -9.67 13.62 -3.02
N ALA A 283 -10.75 13.55 -2.25
CA ALA A 283 -11.75 14.62 -2.17
C ALA A 283 -11.18 15.97 -1.70
N ILE A 284 -10.16 15.96 -0.83
CA ILE A 284 -9.48 17.18 -0.38
C ILE A 284 -8.24 17.53 -1.22
N GLY A 285 -7.93 16.77 -2.26
CA GLY A 285 -6.74 16.97 -3.08
C GLY A 285 -5.42 16.52 -2.44
N ASP A 286 -5.46 15.72 -1.36
CA ASP A 286 -4.29 15.13 -0.70
C ASP A 286 -3.99 13.75 -1.32
N TYR A 287 -3.31 13.74 -2.47
CA TYR A 287 -3.19 12.53 -3.29
C TYR A 287 -2.15 11.51 -2.79
N LYS A 288 -1.42 11.82 -1.71
CA LYS A 288 -0.40 10.94 -1.09
C LYS A 288 0.67 10.43 -2.07
N VAL A 289 1.05 11.26 -3.04
CA VAL A 289 1.94 10.86 -4.14
C VAL A 289 3.38 10.75 -3.68
N LEU A 290 4.01 9.62 -3.98
CA LEU A 290 5.44 9.39 -3.77
C LEU A 290 5.95 8.32 -4.74
N ILE A 291 7.27 8.26 -4.94
CA ILE A 291 7.94 7.11 -5.56
C ILE A 291 8.63 6.35 -4.42
N ASP A 292 8.41 5.04 -4.32
CA ASP A 292 9.03 4.22 -3.27
C ASP A 292 10.53 4.02 -3.51
N THR A 293 11.31 3.79 -2.45
CA THR A 293 12.77 3.66 -2.55
C THR A 293 13.24 2.23 -2.83
N HIS A 294 12.34 1.27 -3.02
CA HIS A 294 12.68 -0.15 -3.14
C HIS A 294 12.61 -0.68 -4.58
N VAL A 295 11.55 -0.35 -5.31
CA VAL A 295 11.32 -0.72 -6.72
C VAL A 295 10.91 0.48 -7.56
N HIS A 296 10.95 1.68 -6.97
CA HIS A 296 10.75 2.96 -7.65
C HIS A 296 9.39 3.08 -8.33
N ARG A 297 8.35 2.44 -7.77
CA ARG A 297 6.97 2.59 -8.23
C ARG A 297 6.36 3.84 -7.64
N LEU A 298 5.50 4.48 -8.43
CA LEU A 298 4.64 5.55 -7.95
C LEU A 298 3.52 4.96 -7.09
N HIS A 299 3.37 5.51 -5.89
CA HIS A 299 2.24 5.29 -4.99
C HIS A 299 1.44 6.58 -4.84
N SER A 300 0.12 6.44 -4.82
CA SER A 300 -0.83 7.52 -4.55
C SER A 300 -2.12 6.95 -3.94
N SER A 301 -3.06 7.82 -3.56
CA SER A 301 -4.39 7.40 -3.14
C SER A 301 -5.10 6.57 -4.22
N ILE A 302 -4.79 6.77 -5.50
CA ILE A 302 -5.34 6.00 -6.63
C ILE A 302 -4.78 4.57 -6.66
N THR A 303 -3.47 4.41 -6.48
CA THR A 303 -2.82 3.09 -6.51
C THR A 303 -3.25 2.22 -5.33
N ASN A 304 -3.51 2.84 -4.18
CA ASN A 304 -3.88 2.17 -2.94
C ASN A 304 -5.38 1.83 -2.84
N MET A 305 -6.21 2.52 -3.62
CA MET A 305 -7.65 2.30 -3.69
C MET A 305 -8.00 1.02 -4.48
N GLN A 306 -9.10 0.35 -4.08
CA GLN A 306 -9.61 -0.82 -4.81
C GLN A 306 -10.15 -0.41 -6.18
N LYS A 307 -10.14 -1.36 -7.12
CA LYS A 307 -10.45 -1.13 -8.53
C LYS A 307 -11.80 -0.44 -8.74
N ASP A 308 -12.85 -0.94 -8.08
CA ASP A 308 -14.24 -0.47 -8.26
C ASP A 308 -14.44 1.01 -7.92
N TYR A 309 -13.65 1.56 -6.99
CA TYR A 309 -13.77 2.96 -6.61
C TYR A 309 -13.18 3.92 -7.65
N ARG A 310 -12.34 3.41 -8.56
CA ARG A 310 -11.77 4.22 -9.64
C ARG A 310 -12.82 4.68 -10.64
N ASN A 311 -13.92 3.91 -10.75
CA ASN A 311 -15.11 4.26 -11.52
C ASN A 311 -15.78 5.58 -11.08
N PHE A 312 -15.43 6.11 -9.90
CA PHE A 312 -15.92 7.39 -9.39
C PHE A 312 -14.91 8.53 -9.59
N LEU A 313 -13.77 8.28 -10.24
CA LEU A 313 -12.75 9.27 -10.51
C LEU A 313 -13.02 10.00 -11.82
N THR A 314 -12.75 11.31 -11.82
CA THR A 314 -12.75 12.15 -13.02
C THR A 314 -11.54 13.06 -13.02
N TYR A 315 -11.11 13.51 -14.20
CA TYR A 315 -10.12 14.56 -14.34
C TYR A 315 -10.74 15.75 -15.07
N ASP A 316 -10.82 16.90 -14.41
CA ASP A 316 -11.48 18.10 -14.94
C ASP A 316 -12.93 17.84 -15.40
N GLY A 317 -13.63 16.95 -14.69
CA GLY A 317 -14.99 16.51 -15.03
C GLY A 317 -15.07 15.46 -16.14
N GLN A 318 -13.97 15.07 -16.76
CA GLN A 318 -13.92 14.03 -17.79
C GLN A 318 -13.68 12.63 -17.19
N GLU A 319 -14.28 11.60 -17.82
CA GLU A 319 -14.03 10.20 -17.49
C GLU A 319 -12.57 9.81 -17.78
N LEU A 320 -12.04 8.90 -16.97
CA LEU A 320 -10.71 8.33 -17.12
C LEU A 320 -10.79 6.93 -17.73
N VAL A 321 -9.78 6.59 -18.53
CA VAL A 321 -9.64 5.29 -19.17
C VAL A 321 -8.23 4.80 -18.95
N SER A 322 -8.11 3.58 -18.41
CA SER A 322 -6.84 2.92 -18.11
C SER A 322 -6.42 1.99 -19.25
N ILE A 323 -5.15 2.10 -19.64
CA ILE A 323 -4.49 1.23 -20.62
C ILE A 323 -3.54 0.32 -19.83
N ASP A 324 -3.83 -0.97 -19.82
CA ASP A 324 -3.17 -2.01 -19.01
C ASP A 324 -2.44 -3.05 -19.89
N ILE A 325 -1.32 -3.59 -19.40
CA ILE A 325 -0.57 -4.64 -20.09
C ILE A 325 -1.07 -6.02 -19.63
N LYS A 326 -1.74 -6.77 -20.52
CA LYS A 326 -2.51 -7.98 -20.15
C LYS A 326 -1.75 -9.02 -19.31
N ASN A 327 -0.46 -9.23 -19.59
CA ASN A 327 0.44 -10.19 -18.93
C ASN A 327 1.80 -9.53 -18.60
N SER A 328 1.76 -8.30 -18.08
CA SER A 328 2.90 -7.41 -17.83
C SER A 328 4.17 -8.11 -17.34
N GLN A 329 4.15 -8.73 -16.15
CA GLN A 329 5.37 -9.27 -15.54
C GLN A 329 6.06 -10.35 -16.40
N PRO A 330 5.36 -11.38 -16.94
CA PRO A 330 5.92 -12.27 -17.96
C PRO A 330 6.44 -11.56 -19.23
N TYR A 331 5.71 -10.55 -19.71
CA TYR A 331 6.12 -9.79 -20.90
C TYR A 331 7.43 -9.02 -20.67
N LEU A 332 7.52 -8.26 -19.56
CA LEU A 332 8.72 -7.52 -19.16
C LEU A 332 9.93 -8.43 -18.95
N ALA A 333 9.72 -9.68 -18.54
CA ALA A 333 10.79 -10.65 -18.38
C ALA A 333 11.53 -10.97 -19.70
N CYS A 334 10.96 -10.64 -20.87
CA CYS A 334 11.64 -10.78 -22.15
C CYS A 334 12.89 -9.92 -22.29
N VAL A 335 12.96 -8.75 -21.62
CA VAL A 335 14.17 -7.91 -21.65
C VAL A 335 15.37 -8.63 -21.06
N LEU A 336 15.13 -9.49 -20.06
CA LEU A 336 16.15 -10.28 -19.38
C LEU A 336 16.73 -11.38 -20.28
N LEU A 337 16.00 -11.77 -21.34
CA LEU A 337 16.42 -12.79 -22.31
C LEU A 337 17.40 -12.23 -23.34
N ASN A 338 17.59 -10.91 -23.39
CA ASN A 338 18.62 -10.28 -24.21
C ASN A 338 19.94 -10.24 -23.42
N SER A 339 20.99 -10.90 -23.92
CA SER A 339 22.30 -10.89 -23.27
C SER A 339 22.85 -9.48 -23.08
N MET A 340 22.58 -8.57 -24.02
CA MET A 340 23.02 -7.17 -23.97
C MET A 340 22.45 -6.39 -22.79
N PHE A 341 21.30 -6.79 -22.24
CA PHE A 341 20.71 -6.15 -21.05
C PHE A 341 21.66 -6.18 -19.84
N TRP A 342 22.52 -7.20 -19.76
CA TRP A 342 23.39 -7.46 -18.62
C TRP A 342 24.78 -6.83 -18.74
N HIS A 343 25.10 -6.19 -19.88
CA HIS A 343 26.42 -5.61 -20.14
C HIS A 343 26.48 -4.12 -19.77
N ILE A 344 27.61 -3.67 -19.21
CA ILE A 344 27.82 -2.27 -18.76
C ILE A 344 27.74 -1.28 -19.93
N SER A 345 28.37 -1.63 -21.05
CA SER A 345 28.38 -0.82 -22.26
C SER A 345 27.58 -1.53 -23.33
N ASN A 346 26.48 -0.92 -23.74
CA ASN A 346 25.61 -1.40 -24.80
C ASN A 346 24.79 -0.22 -25.37
N ASP A 347 24.28 -0.38 -26.59
CA ASP A 347 23.44 0.61 -27.27
C ASP A 347 21.93 0.38 -27.04
N LEU A 348 21.55 -0.46 -26.07
CA LEU A 348 20.14 -0.70 -25.78
C LEU A 348 19.51 0.55 -25.16
N SER A 349 18.24 0.74 -25.49
CA SER A 349 17.43 1.76 -24.86
C SER A 349 17.30 1.53 -23.34
N LEU A 350 17.29 0.27 -22.88
CA LEU A 350 17.24 -0.12 -21.47
C LEU A 350 18.20 -1.28 -21.18
N SER A 351 18.99 -1.13 -20.11
CA SER A 351 19.84 -2.19 -19.56
C SER A 351 19.76 -2.21 -18.03
N LEU A 352 20.38 -3.20 -17.39
CA LEU A 352 20.50 -3.22 -15.92
C LEU A 352 21.11 -1.91 -15.39
N TYR A 353 22.08 -1.35 -16.10
CA TYR A 353 22.82 -0.15 -15.69
C TYR A 353 22.07 1.16 -15.99
N SER A 354 20.91 1.06 -16.64
CA SER A 354 19.96 2.16 -16.80
C SER A 354 19.01 2.29 -15.61
N LEU A 355 18.91 1.27 -14.75
CA LEU A 355 18.01 1.25 -13.58
C LEU A 355 18.62 1.99 -12.37
N PRO A 356 17.83 2.31 -11.33
CA PRO A 356 18.35 2.92 -10.10
C PRO A 356 19.52 2.16 -9.43
N GLU A 357 20.41 2.89 -8.77
CA GLU A 357 21.68 2.36 -8.25
C GLU A 357 21.49 1.24 -7.21
N ASP A 358 20.46 1.34 -6.37
CA ASP A 358 20.07 0.33 -5.39
C ASP A 358 19.65 -0.98 -6.08
N ILE A 359 18.92 -0.90 -7.20
CA ILE A 359 18.54 -2.06 -8.03
C ILE A 359 19.79 -2.66 -8.66
N GLN A 360 20.68 -1.85 -9.23
CA GLN A 360 21.96 -2.33 -9.76
C GLN A 360 22.73 -3.09 -8.68
N LYS A 361 22.96 -2.49 -7.51
CA LYS A 361 23.67 -3.10 -6.37
C LYS A 361 23.00 -4.38 -5.88
N SER A 362 21.67 -4.46 -5.94
CA SER A 362 20.92 -5.67 -5.57
C SER A 362 21.20 -6.84 -6.51
N ILE A 363 21.49 -6.56 -7.79
CA ILE A 363 21.70 -7.55 -8.85
C ILE A 363 23.19 -7.85 -9.08
N THR A 364 24.04 -6.83 -9.13
CA THR A 364 25.45 -6.98 -9.48
C THR A 364 26.25 -7.63 -8.35
N THR A 365 26.78 -8.81 -8.61
CA THR A 365 27.84 -9.47 -7.82
C THR A 365 28.94 -9.90 -8.77
N VAL A 366 30.12 -10.30 -8.29
CA VAL A 366 31.15 -10.88 -9.19
C VAL A 366 30.67 -12.20 -9.82
N ALA A 367 29.86 -12.98 -9.11
CA ALA A 367 29.45 -14.31 -9.54
C ALA A 367 28.30 -14.32 -10.57
N LEU A 368 27.32 -13.42 -10.45
CA LEU A 368 26.15 -13.42 -11.33
C LEU A 368 26.49 -13.17 -12.81
N PRO A 369 27.28 -12.14 -13.20
CA PRO A 369 27.68 -11.90 -14.58
C PRO A 369 28.42 -13.09 -15.21
N LEU A 370 29.28 -13.78 -14.45
CA LEU A 370 29.97 -14.97 -14.93
C LEU A 370 29.01 -16.13 -15.23
N GLU A 371 28.02 -16.34 -14.36
CA GLU A 371 26.97 -17.34 -14.59
C GLU A 371 26.07 -16.99 -15.77
N LEU A 372 25.69 -15.71 -15.92
CA LEU A 372 24.90 -15.22 -17.04
C LEU A 372 25.66 -15.40 -18.35
N ASN A 373 26.94 -15.02 -18.41
CA ASN A 373 27.79 -15.24 -19.59
C ASN A 373 27.85 -16.73 -19.98
N LYS A 374 28.05 -17.62 -19.00
CA LYS A 374 28.05 -19.08 -19.22
C LYS A 374 26.69 -19.62 -19.66
N PHE A 375 25.59 -19.02 -19.20
CA PHE A 375 24.24 -19.37 -19.60
C PHE A 375 23.99 -18.96 -21.07
N PHE A 376 24.21 -17.69 -21.40
CA PHE A 376 23.98 -17.17 -22.75
C PHE A 376 24.91 -17.78 -23.79
N SER A 377 26.16 -18.13 -23.44
CA SER A 377 27.08 -18.83 -24.36
C SER A 377 26.60 -20.24 -24.76
N LYS A 378 25.60 -20.79 -24.06
CA LYS A 378 24.98 -22.09 -24.32
C LYS A 378 23.55 -21.97 -24.83
N CYS A 379 23.10 -20.75 -25.12
CA CYS A 379 21.78 -20.51 -25.67
C CYS A 379 21.86 -20.20 -27.15
N SER A 380 20.81 -20.56 -27.88
CA SER A 380 20.59 -20.08 -29.25
C SER A 380 19.35 -19.21 -29.29
N ASP A 381 19.30 -18.26 -30.22
CA ASP A 381 18.22 -17.26 -30.28
C ASP A 381 16.82 -17.88 -30.38
N GLY A 382 16.72 -19.06 -31.00
CA GLY A 382 15.47 -19.81 -31.15
C GLY A 382 14.88 -20.33 -29.82
N GLU A 383 15.70 -20.58 -28.79
CA GLU A 383 15.26 -21.22 -27.54
C GLU A 383 14.29 -20.37 -26.71
N PHE A 384 14.27 -19.05 -26.94
CA PHE A 384 13.38 -18.12 -26.25
C PHE A 384 12.09 -17.82 -27.05
N THR A 385 12.04 -18.23 -28.32
CA THR A 385 10.93 -17.90 -29.23
C THR A 385 9.56 -18.32 -28.71
N PRO A 386 9.37 -19.54 -28.17
CA PRO A 386 8.05 -19.95 -27.66
C PRO A 386 7.55 -19.06 -26.53
N TYR A 387 8.44 -18.67 -25.61
CA TYR A 387 8.10 -17.78 -24.51
C TYR A 387 7.75 -16.38 -25.03
N LYS A 388 8.60 -15.82 -25.89
CA LYS A 388 8.44 -14.50 -26.50
C LYS A 388 7.11 -14.38 -27.26
N GLN A 389 6.76 -15.37 -28.07
CA GLN A 389 5.48 -15.40 -28.81
C GLN A 389 4.29 -15.47 -27.85
N THR A 390 4.34 -16.37 -26.85
CA THR A 390 3.27 -16.53 -25.87
C THR A 390 2.98 -15.24 -25.10
N VAL A 391 4.03 -14.51 -24.72
CA VAL A 391 3.84 -13.25 -23.98
C VAL A 391 3.42 -12.09 -24.89
N ALA A 392 3.96 -11.99 -26.11
CA ALA A 392 3.60 -10.95 -27.07
C ALA A 392 2.11 -11.04 -27.45
N ASP A 393 1.58 -12.25 -27.62
CA ASP A 393 0.15 -12.51 -27.90
C ASP A 393 -0.77 -12.21 -26.69
N GLY A 394 -0.21 -11.91 -25.51
CA GLY A 394 -0.98 -11.67 -24.29
C GLY A 394 -1.61 -12.93 -23.69
N ARG A 395 -1.19 -14.13 -24.10
CA ARG A 395 -1.85 -15.42 -23.79
C ARG A 395 -1.21 -16.25 -22.67
N MET A 396 -0.21 -15.69 -21.97
CA MET A 396 0.56 -16.45 -20.96
C MET A 396 -0.32 -17.11 -19.90
N TYR A 397 -1.34 -16.43 -19.37
CA TYR A 397 -2.19 -16.99 -18.33
C TYR A 397 -3.11 -18.09 -18.87
N GLU A 398 -3.62 -17.90 -20.09
CA GLU A 398 -4.43 -18.87 -20.82
C GLU A 398 -3.60 -20.13 -21.14
N THR A 399 -2.33 -19.96 -21.54
CA THR A 399 -1.39 -21.08 -21.73
C THR A 399 -1.17 -21.86 -20.43
N ILE A 400 -0.95 -21.17 -19.30
CA ILE A 400 -0.78 -21.83 -18.00
C ILE A 400 -2.05 -22.59 -17.58
N ALA A 401 -3.23 -21.99 -17.78
CA ALA A 401 -4.51 -22.65 -17.50
C ALA A 401 -4.70 -23.90 -18.37
N GLN A 402 -4.40 -23.81 -19.67
CA GLN A 402 -4.49 -24.93 -20.59
C GLN A 402 -3.55 -26.06 -20.17
N VAL A 403 -2.30 -25.77 -19.80
CA VAL A 403 -1.34 -26.77 -19.33
C VAL A 403 -1.81 -27.43 -18.04
N CYS A 404 -2.38 -26.68 -17.10
CA CYS A 404 -2.97 -27.26 -15.88
C CYS A 404 -4.11 -28.24 -16.23
N GLN A 405 -4.97 -27.87 -17.17
CA GLN A 405 -6.06 -28.73 -17.60
C GLN A 405 -5.56 -30.00 -18.31
N THR A 406 -4.58 -29.88 -19.21
CA THR A 406 -4.12 -31.03 -20.01
C THR A 406 -3.17 -31.95 -19.26
N SER A 407 -2.24 -31.39 -18.48
CA SER A 407 -1.16 -32.15 -17.86
C SER A 407 -1.46 -32.52 -16.41
N LEU A 408 -2.27 -31.72 -15.70
CA LEU A 408 -2.61 -31.96 -14.29
C LEU A 408 -4.09 -32.28 -14.06
N HIS A 409 -4.91 -32.28 -15.12
CA HIS A 409 -6.37 -32.49 -15.04
C HIS A 409 -7.06 -31.53 -14.06
N LYS A 410 -6.55 -30.30 -13.96
CA LYS A 410 -7.07 -29.27 -13.06
C LYS A 410 -7.47 -28.03 -13.86
N SER A 411 -8.77 -27.78 -13.93
CA SER A 411 -9.32 -26.56 -14.53
C SER A 411 -9.07 -25.39 -13.58
N ILE A 412 -8.50 -24.32 -14.10
CA ILE A 412 -8.27 -23.08 -13.36
C ILE A 412 -8.66 -21.89 -14.22
N ASN A 413 -9.18 -20.85 -13.59
CA ASN A 413 -9.50 -19.60 -14.29
C ASN A 413 -8.25 -18.72 -14.48
N ARG A 414 -8.40 -17.63 -15.25
CA ARG A 414 -7.29 -16.70 -15.55
C ARG A 414 -6.65 -16.08 -14.31
N ASN A 415 -7.42 -15.79 -13.26
CA ASN A 415 -6.91 -15.18 -12.04
C ASN A 415 -6.08 -16.17 -11.22
N GLU A 416 -6.51 -17.43 -11.16
CA GLU A 416 -5.74 -18.53 -10.56
C GLU A 416 -4.46 -18.81 -11.36
N ALA A 417 -4.55 -18.87 -12.70
CA ALA A 417 -3.38 -19.01 -13.56
C ALA A 417 -2.37 -17.86 -13.42
N LYS A 418 -2.85 -16.63 -13.26
CA LYS A 418 -2.00 -15.46 -12.94
C LYS A 418 -1.29 -15.63 -11.60
N THR A 419 -1.99 -16.13 -10.58
CA THR A 419 -1.45 -16.38 -9.24
C THR A 419 -0.39 -17.48 -9.29
N LEU A 420 -0.69 -18.58 -9.97
CA LEU A 420 0.26 -19.66 -10.25
C LEU A 420 1.50 -19.15 -11.01
N MET A 421 1.33 -18.31 -12.04
CA MET A 421 2.44 -17.72 -12.78
C MET A 421 3.36 -16.88 -11.88
N PHE A 422 2.81 -16.12 -10.94
CA PHE A 422 3.62 -15.41 -9.94
C PHE A 422 4.40 -16.37 -9.04
N HIS A 423 3.84 -17.52 -8.66
CA HIS A 423 4.62 -18.54 -7.96
C HIS A 423 5.74 -19.12 -8.83
N LEU A 424 5.51 -19.36 -10.12
CA LEU A 424 6.54 -19.85 -11.06
C LEU A 424 7.70 -18.85 -11.19
N LEU A 425 7.38 -17.56 -11.32
CA LEU A 425 8.38 -16.50 -11.43
C LEU A 425 9.10 -16.25 -10.10
N PHE A 426 8.38 -16.02 -9.00
CA PHE A 426 8.93 -15.34 -7.83
C PHE A 426 9.18 -16.24 -6.61
N SER A 427 8.68 -17.48 -6.61
CA SER A 427 8.97 -18.39 -5.48
C SER A 427 10.46 -18.67 -5.36
N SER A 428 10.91 -18.92 -4.12
CA SER A 428 12.25 -19.41 -3.80
C SER A 428 12.62 -20.64 -4.64
N ASN A 429 13.91 -20.75 -5.00
CA ASN A 429 14.48 -21.96 -5.62
C ASN A 429 14.62 -23.12 -4.63
N GLN A 430 14.47 -22.86 -3.33
CA GLN A 430 14.63 -23.82 -2.25
C GLN A 430 13.27 -24.11 -1.61
N GLY A 431 13.07 -25.37 -1.23
CA GLY A 431 11.85 -25.86 -0.60
C GLY A 431 10.79 -26.28 -1.62
N GLN A 432 9.80 -27.01 -1.12
CA GLN A 432 8.56 -27.32 -1.83
C GLN A 432 7.46 -26.38 -1.33
N HIS A 433 6.51 -26.05 -2.20
CA HIS A 433 5.30 -25.37 -1.80
C HIS A 433 4.29 -26.39 -1.23
N ASP A 434 3.40 -25.99 -0.33
CA ASP A 434 2.41 -26.91 0.23
C ASP A 434 1.36 -27.34 -0.82
N ASP A 435 1.04 -26.44 -1.76
CA ASP A 435 0.22 -26.75 -2.94
C ASP A 435 1.02 -27.58 -3.97
N THR A 436 0.60 -28.83 -4.17
CA THR A 436 1.17 -29.78 -5.14
C THR A 436 1.09 -29.28 -6.58
N THR A 437 0.04 -28.52 -6.93
CA THR A 437 -0.17 -27.92 -8.26
C THR A 437 1.00 -26.99 -8.60
N ILE A 438 1.41 -26.16 -7.63
CA ILE A 438 2.52 -25.22 -7.81
C ILE A 438 3.82 -25.98 -8.05
N ASN A 439 4.06 -27.08 -7.34
CA ASN A 439 5.28 -27.87 -7.51
C ASN A 439 5.31 -28.57 -8.88
N GLN A 440 4.22 -29.23 -9.26
CA GLN A 440 4.11 -29.90 -10.57
C GLN A 440 4.24 -28.90 -11.73
N MET A 441 3.63 -27.73 -11.63
CA MET A 441 3.76 -26.68 -12.64
C MET A 441 5.15 -26.06 -12.68
N LYS A 442 5.88 -25.97 -11.55
CA LYS A 442 7.30 -25.56 -11.56
C LYS A 442 8.16 -26.54 -12.35
N ASP A 443 7.87 -27.84 -12.23
CA ASP A 443 8.57 -28.87 -12.97
C ASP A 443 8.25 -28.75 -14.46
N ILE A 444 6.97 -28.78 -14.86
CA ILE A 444 6.54 -28.62 -16.26
C ILE A 444 7.10 -27.34 -16.89
N PHE A 445 7.04 -26.21 -16.17
CA PHE A 445 7.60 -24.94 -16.64
C PHE A 445 9.12 -25.03 -16.89
N SER A 446 9.83 -25.79 -16.05
CA SER A 446 11.29 -25.92 -16.08
C SER A 446 11.81 -27.01 -17.03
N THR A 447 11.01 -28.02 -17.37
CA THR A 447 11.45 -29.18 -18.15
C THR A 447 10.83 -29.24 -19.54
N GLU A 448 9.62 -28.70 -19.71
CA GLU A 448 8.83 -28.84 -20.93
C GLU A 448 8.52 -27.50 -21.56
N LEU A 449 7.91 -26.57 -20.81
CA LEU A 449 7.31 -25.37 -21.39
C LEU A 449 8.38 -24.35 -21.79
N PHE A 450 9.20 -23.88 -20.83
CA PHE A 450 10.23 -22.87 -21.10
C PHE A 450 11.55 -23.14 -20.34
N PRO A 451 12.26 -24.24 -20.61
CA PRO A 451 13.38 -24.70 -19.78
C PRO A 451 14.51 -23.67 -19.60
N LYS A 452 14.93 -22.99 -20.67
CA LYS A 452 16.00 -21.99 -20.61
C LYS A 452 15.57 -20.71 -19.89
N VAL A 453 14.32 -20.29 -20.08
CA VAL A 453 13.74 -19.14 -19.36
C VAL A 453 13.68 -19.45 -17.85
N ALA A 454 13.17 -20.63 -17.48
CA ALA A 454 13.14 -21.09 -16.10
C ALA A 454 14.53 -21.17 -15.47
N LEU A 455 15.53 -21.65 -16.22
CA LEU A 455 16.91 -21.70 -15.77
C LEU A 455 17.49 -20.29 -15.52
N LEU A 456 17.24 -19.34 -16.42
CA LEU A 456 17.66 -17.95 -16.21
C LEU A 456 17.04 -17.35 -14.94
N PHE A 457 15.73 -17.53 -14.74
CA PHE A 457 15.05 -17.05 -13.52
C PHE A 457 15.62 -17.71 -12.26
N LYS A 458 15.95 -19.01 -12.32
CA LYS A 458 16.64 -19.70 -11.22
C LYS A 458 18.03 -19.11 -10.94
N ILE A 459 18.80 -18.73 -11.96
CA ILE A 459 20.10 -18.05 -11.80
C ILE A 459 19.91 -16.71 -11.08
N ILE A 460 18.99 -15.86 -11.54
CA ILE A 460 18.74 -14.52 -10.96
C ILE A 460 18.33 -14.61 -9.47
N LYS A 461 17.43 -15.55 -9.14
CA LYS A 461 16.91 -15.76 -7.78
C LYS A 461 17.87 -16.48 -6.83
N ARG A 462 19.01 -16.99 -7.31
CA ARG A 462 19.95 -17.74 -6.49
C ARG A 462 20.53 -16.84 -5.39
N LYS A 463 20.91 -17.47 -4.27
CA LYS A 463 21.64 -16.82 -3.18
C LYS A 463 23.11 -16.63 -3.56
N TYR A 464 23.57 -15.39 -3.60
CA TYR A 464 24.96 -15.02 -3.82
C TYR A 464 25.56 -14.43 -2.53
N LYS A 465 26.83 -14.76 -2.27
CA LYS A 465 27.59 -14.16 -1.16
C LYS A 465 27.85 -12.68 -1.46
N GLY A 466 27.82 -11.84 -0.43
CA GLY A 466 28.11 -10.40 -0.56
C GLY A 466 26.95 -9.52 -0.98
N VAL A 467 25.75 -10.07 -1.23
CA VAL A 467 24.54 -9.27 -1.48
C VAL A 467 23.89 -8.90 -0.14
N PRO A 468 23.74 -7.61 0.21
CA PRO A 468 23.23 -7.16 1.50
C PRO A 468 21.69 -7.24 1.64
N ILE A 469 21.06 -8.24 1.01
CA ILE A 469 19.60 -8.42 1.01
C ILE A 469 19.25 -9.71 1.73
N LYS A 470 18.35 -9.63 2.72
CA LYS A 470 17.89 -10.80 3.50
C LYS A 470 17.17 -11.84 2.63
N LYS A 471 16.22 -11.42 1.78
CA LYS A 471 15.42 -12.30 0.92
C LYS A 471 15.85 -12.19 -0.56
N GLN A 472 16.99 -12.79 -0.90
CA GLN A 472 17.55 -12.70 -2.26
C GLN A 472 16.69 -13.34 -3.37
N HIS A 473 15.74 -14.22 -3.05
CA HIS A 473 14.83 -14.77 -4.07
C HIS A 473 13.91 -13.70 -4.66
N ASN A 474 13.67 -12.59 -3.95
CA ASN A 474 12.86 -11.47 -4.42
C ASN A 474 13.54 -10.66 -5.53
N ARG A 475 14.83 -10.88 -5.81
CA ARG A 475 15.61 -10.08 -6.78
C ARG A 475 14.99 -10.04 -8.16
N LEU A 476 14.41 -11.16 -8.63
CA LEU A 476 13.71 -11.18 -9.92
C LEU A 476 12.47 -10.29 -9.88
N ALA A 477 11.69 -10.34 -8.80
CA ALA A 477 10.52 -9.48 -8.63
C ALA A 477 10.93 -8.01 -8.56
N CYS A 478 11.90 -7.64 -7.72
CA CYS A 478 12.39 -6.27 -7.61
C CYS A 478 12.93 -5.73 -8.95
N LEU A 479 13.67 -6.56 -9.69
CA LEU A 479 14.19 -6.20 -11.01
C LEU A 479 13.07 -5.94 -12.03
N LEU A 480 12.10 -6.85 -12.14
CA LEU A 480 10.98 -6.68 -13.08
C LEU A 480 10.07 -5.49 -12.69
N GLN A 481 9.86 -5.26 -11.40
CA GLN A 481 9.10 -4.11 -10.91
C GLN A 481 9.83 -2.79 -11.15
N SER A 482 11.16 -2.76 -11.02
CA SER A 482 11.95 -1.56 -11.36
C SER A 482 12.00 -1.31 -12.87
N ILE A 483 12.09 -2.35 -13.69
CA ILE A 483 11.97 -2.24 -15.16
C ILE A 483 10.59 -1.67 -15.54
N GLU A 484 9.52 -2.16 -14.90
CA GLU A 484 8.16 -1.64 -15.08
C GLU A 484 8.11 -0.15 -14.77
N SER A 485 8.60 0.27 -13.60
CA SER A 485 8.65 1.68 -13.19
C SER A 485 9.43 2.55 -14.18
N GLU A 486 10.62 2.11 -14.58
CA GLU A 486 11.47 2.83 -15.53
C GLU A 486 10.77 3.04 -16.88
N ILE A 487 10.11 2.00 -17.42
CA ILE A 487 9.41 2.12 -18.69
C ILE A 487 8.15 2.99 -18.56
N ILE A 488 7.28 2.69 -17.61
CA ILE A 488 5.98 3.37 -17.50
C ILE A 488 6.14 4.82 -17.07
N LEU A 489 6.94 5.08 -16.02
CA LEU A 489 7.08 6.42 -15.45
C LEU A 489 8.03 7.27 -16.28
N HIS A 490 9.24 6.77 -16.54
CA HIS A 490 10.34 7.60 -17.03
C HIS A 490 10.49 7.60 -18.55
N ARG A 491 9.75 6.73 -19.26
CA ARG A 491 9.69 6.71 -20.73
C ARG A 491 8.30 7.04 -21.26
N CYS A 492 7.29 6.24 -20.94
CA CYS A 492 5.94 6.45 -21.45
C CYS A 492 5.37 7.79 -20.98
N CYS A 493 5.27 8.02 -19.67
CA CYS A 493 4.71 9.28 -19.16
C CYS A 493 5.54 10.50 -19.55
N LYS A 494 6.87 10.37 -19.57
CA LYS A 494 7.76 11.45 -20.00
C LYS A 494 7.58 11.81 -21.48
N ARG A 495 7.47 10.81 -22.36
CA ARG A 495 7.22 11.03 -23.79
C ARG A 495 5.84 11.61 -24.05
N ILE A 496 4.80 11.12 -23.36
CA ILE A 496 3.45 11.69 -23.39
C ILE A 496 3.46 13.16 -23.00
N TRP A 497 4.20 13.52 -21.95
CA TRP A 497 4.37 14.90 -21.51
C TRP A 497 5.01 15.78 -22.58
N GLU A 498 6.15 15.35 -23.13
CA GLU A 498 6.93 16.09 -24.12
C GLU A 498 6.18 16.25 -25.46
N GLU A 499 5.63 15.16 -26.01
CA GLU A 499 4.92 15.18 -27.30
C GLU A 499 3.50 15.77 -27.18
N GLY A 500 2.85 15.58 -26.04
CA GLY A 500 1.52 16.11 -25.73
C GLY A 500 1.53 17.55 -25.26
N ASN A 501 2.70 18.22 -25.30
CA ASN A 501 2.90 19.61 -24.90
C ASN A 501 2.28 19.94 -23.53
N ASN A 502 2.40 19.01 -22.58
CA ASN A 502 1.90 19.14 -21.21
C ASN A 502 0.36 19.28 -21.11
N GLN A 503 -0.40 18.76 -22.07
CA GLN A 503 -1.87 18.85 -22.11
C GLN A 503 -2.59 17.52 -21.87
N VAL A 504 -1.88 16.40 -21.92
CA VAL A 504 -2.47 15.05 -21.84
C VAL A 504 -2.32 14.47 -20.43
N PRO A 505 -3.39 14.42 -19.61
CA PRO A 505 -3.31 13.94 -18.24
C PRO A 505 -2.95 12.47 -18.15
N VAL A 506 -2.01 12.13 -17.27
CA VAL A 506 -1.62 10.74 -17.01
C VAL A 506 -1.57 10.42 -15.51
N PHE A 507 -2.18 9.30 -15.15
CA PHE A 507 -2.14 8.72 -13.80
C PHE A 507 -1.74 7.25 -13.88
N THR A 508 -0.67 6.87 -13.21
CA THR A 508 -0.13 5.50 -13.31
C THR A 508 -0.65 4.62 -12.20
N ILE A 509 -1.01 3.38 -12.53
CA ILE A 509 -1.24 2.31 -11.56
C ILE A 509 -0.37 1.14 -11.98
N HIS A 510 0.86 1.11 -11.44
CA HIS A 510 1.88 0.12 -11.78
C HIS A 510 2.16 0.08 -13.28
N ASP A 511 1.75 -1.00 -13.94
CA ASP A 511 1.88 -1.29 -15.37
C ASP A 511 0.82 -0.63 -16.26
N SER A 512 -0.08 0.17 -15.68
CA SER A 512 -1.13 0.86 -16.42
C SER A 512 -1.01 2.38 -16.36
N ILE A 513 -1.44 3.05 -17.44
CA ILE A 513 -1.58 4.50 -17.53
C ILE A 513 -3.04 4.84 -17.78
N ALA A 514 -3.62 5.66 -16.91
CA ALA A 514 -4.95 6.23 -17.09
C ALA A 514 -4.86 7.65 -17.64
N THR A 515 -5.71 7.96 -18.63
CA THR A 515 -5.82 9.26 -19.29
C THR A 515 -7.28 9.56 -19.62
N THR A 516 -7.58 10.74 -20.16
CA THR A 516 -8.94 11.09 -20.60
C THR A 516 -9.31 10.37 -21.90
N VAL A 517 -10.61 10.15 -22.11
CA VAL A 517 -11.16 9.39 -23.25
C VAL A 517 -10.60 9.84 -24.60
N GLU A 518 -10.43 11.15 -24.79
CA GLU A 518 -9.96 11.75 -26.04
C GLU A 518 -8.50 11.37 -26.41
N HIS A 519 -7.67 10.99 -25.43
CA HIS A 519 -6.25 10.71 -25.62
C HIS A 519 -5.89 9.22 -25.62
N VAL A 520 -6.86 8.33 -25.40
CA VAL A 520 -6.62 6.89 -25.18
C VAL A 520 -5.84 6.24 -26.32
N GLU A 521 -6.26 6.41 -27.57
CA GLU A 521 -5.59 5.73 -28.69
C GLU A 521 -4.17 6.26 -28.91
N TRP A 522 -3.93 7.55 -28.68
CA TRP A 522 -2.59 8.14 -28.81
C TRP A 522 -1.65 7.71 -27.67
N VAL A 523 -2.14 7.73 -26.42
CA VAL A 523 -1.37 7.23 -25.27
C VAL A 523 -1.06 5.74 -25.42
N LYS A 524 -2.02 4.95 -25.89
CA LYS A 524 -1.85 3.51 -26.17
C LYS A 524 -0.78 3.27 -27.22
N MET A 525 -0.76 4.05 -28.30
CA MET A 525 0.30 4.01 -29.31
C MET A 525 1.68 4.30 -28.70
N ILE A 526 1.81 5.32 -27.86
CA ILE A 526 3.09 5.61 -27.18
C ILE A 526 3.54 4.44 -26.30
N ILE A 527 2.62 3.87 -25.51
CA ILE A 527 2.91 2.71 -24.65
C ILE A 527 3.40 1.53 -25.49
N GLU A 528 2.71 1.23 -26.59
CA GLU A 528 3.08 0.15 -27.52
C GLU A 528 4.46 0.36 -28.13
N GLU A 529 4.75 1.59 -28.60
CA GLU A 529 6.04 1.92 -29.20
C GLU A 529 7.20 1.88 -28.20
N GLU A 530 7.04 2.43 -26.99
CA GLU A 530 8.09 2.40 -25.96
C GLU A 530 8.38 0.99 -25.49
N LEU A 531 7.33 0.19 -25.23
CA LEU A 531 7.50 -1.21 -24.85
C LEU A 531 8.13 -2.03 -25.99
N THR A 532 7.70 -1.82 -27.24
CA THR A 532 8.30 -2.50 -28.40
C THR A 532 9.77 -2.14 -28.56
N ARG A 533 10.13 -0.85 -28.40
CA ARG A 533 11.51 -0.37 -28.50
C ARG A 533 12.41 -0.96 -27.42
N VAL A 534 11.89 -1.11 -26.20
CA VAL A 534 12.67 -1.61 -25.05
C VAL A 534 12.75 -3.13 -25.01
N ILE A 535 11.64 -3.81 -25.24
CA ILE A 535 11.53 -5.27 -25.13
C ILE A 535 11.90 -5.97 -26.43
N GLY A 536 11.75 -5.29 -27.57
CA GLY A 536 11.93 -5.84 -28.91
C GLY A 536 10.72 -6.63 -29.43
N LEU A 537 9.58 -6.56 -28.74
CA LEU A 537 8.34 -7.26 -29.06
C LEU A 537 7.14 -6.36 -28.73
N PRO A 538 6.08 -6.31 -29.56
CA PRO A 538 4.90 -5.56 -29.22
C PRO A 538 4.17 -6.18 -28.00
N PRO A 539 3.67 -5.36 -27.06
CA PRO A 539 2.80 -5.82 -25.99
C PRO A 539 1.38 -6.08 -26.49
N THR A 540 0.61 -6.88 -25.73
CA THR A 540 -0.86 -6.85 -25.84
C THR A 540 -1.45 -5.98 -24.75
N LEU A 541 -2.14 -4.92 -25.16
CA LEU A 541 -2.77 -3.94 -24.26
C LEU A 541 -4.28 -4.22 -24.11
N SER A 542 -4.84 -3.83 -22.97
CA SER A 542 -6.28 -3.80 -22.70
C SER A 542 -6.72 -2.42 -22.23
N ILE A 543 -7.95 -2.06 -22.58
CA ILE A 543 -8.57 -0.77 -22.24
C ILE A 543 -9.65 -1.01 -21.19
N GLU A 544 -9.64 -0.20 -20.14
CA GLU A 544 -10.62 -0.23 -19.06
C GLU A 544 -11.18 1.17 -18.83
N HIS A 545 -12.46 1.35 -19.13
CA HIS A 545 -13.16 2.61 -18.87
C HIS A 545 -13.54 2.70 -17.40
N TRP A 546 -13.21 3.81 -16.74
CA TRP A 546 -13.64 4.08 -15.37
C TRP A 546 -14.91 4.91 -15.40
N ASN A 547 -16.05 4.24 -15.25
CA ASN A 547 -17.37 4.86 -15.23
C ASN A 547 -18.25 4.24 -14.14
N ALA A 548 -19.15 5.04 -13.57
CA ALA A 548 -20.03 4.59 -12.49
C ALA A 548 -20.97 3.44 -12.91
N ASN A 549 -21.29 3.32 -14.21
CA ASN A 549 -22.17 2.27 -14.73
C ASN A 549 -21.58 0.85 -14.55
N ASN A 550 -20.26 0.72 -14.50
CA ASN A 550 -19.59 -0.56 -14.22
C ASN A 550 -19.99 -1.15 -12.86
N ASN A 551 -20.29 -0.29 -11.87
CA ASN A 551 -20.61 -0.71 -10.51
C ASN A 551 -22.09 -1.11 -10.33
N SER A 552 -22.99 -0.63 -11.19
CA SER A 552 -24.38 -1.11 -11.26
C SER A 552 -24.47 -2.51 -11.87
N SER A 553 -23.55 -2.88 -12.77
CA SER A 553 -23.46 -4.21 -13.38
C SER A 553 -22.93 -5.28 -12.40
N SER A 554 -22.08 -4.90 -11.45
CA SER A 554 -21.51 -5.81 -10.46
C SER A 554 -22.48 -6.18 -9.33
N GLN A 555 -23.56 -5.42 -9.12
CA GLN A 555 -24.69 -5.86 -8.27
C GLN A 555 -25.46 -7.06 -8.85
N HIS A 556 -25.21 -7.44 -10.11
CA HIS A 556 -25.73 -8.67 -10.72
C HIS A 556 -24.67 -9.77 -10.96
N ASN A 557 -23.38 -9.49 -10.72
CA ASN A 557 -22.29 -10.47 -10.90
C ASN A 557 -21.70 -11.01 -9.58
N SER A 558 -22.43 -10.90 -8.48
CA SER A 558 -22.20 -11.72 -7.27
C SER A 558 -22.65 -13.18 -7.42
N ASN A 559 -23.19 -13.56 -8.58
CA ASN A 559 -23.40 -14.96 -8.99
C ASN A 559 -22.62 -15.23 -10.28
N ILE A 560 -21.49 -15.92 -10.15
CA ILE A 560 -21.09 -17.13 -10.90
C ILE A 560 -19.88 -17.67 -10.12
N ILE A 561 -20.20 -18.27 -8.96
CA ILE A 561 -19.55 -19.51 -8.56
C ILE A 561 -20.47 -20.58 -9.17
N GLU A 562 -20.16 -21.02 -10.38
CA GLU A 562 -20.65 -22.30 -10.88
C GLU A 562 -19.42 -23.19 -11.08
N GLU A 563 -19.33 -24.15 -10.16
CA GLU A 563 -18.57 -25.40 -10.09
C GLU A 563 -17.12 -25.46 -10.63
#